data_AF-A0A6A6URK7-F1
#
_entry.id   AF-A0A6A6URK7-F1
#
_cell.length_a   1.000
_cell.length_b   1.000
_cell.length_c   1.000
_cell.angle_alpha   90.00
_cell.angle_beta   90.00
_cell.angle_gamma   90.00
#
_symmetry.space_group_name_H-M   'P 1'
#
loop_
_entity.id
_entity.type
_entity.pdbx_description
1 polymer ?
#
loop_
_entity_poly.entity_id
_entity_poly.type
_entity_poly.pdbx_seq_one_letter_code
_entity_poly.pdbx_strand_id
1 'polypeptide(L)'
;MDILSLQSPSHSQLITPYDPHIPFHAFIKGEIPWSNPRPLSTFNPYTRLPPELQLSILEACDYGTLFNLMHSSSGIRADAARIFWSQKSVWYYLKDSSAISMVLYGEKAMRPTSYCSAFASQVQQVELVMEKTELSPWLSIRSDRPTEQARREHRITEPVIIQENATLFVREFLRLYSSLKRVVITNNNLRFAKDLDTPANLQSVLTLAQAFPSHIQVCMSKVVQKPGQVGLKFPYTRDLYRLMASQWTLSTTPWFRDRLLPPRRKFNGLVGQLLRFETSELEDVTNRLTALRINRLEVIEKYHFGETPFIPFQCPHPSCDLEIKGPGQWTRHLNDRSAPDQSTHDGWNSTARCIDFTLPSSLPTGIELIFARATDKALEAQRKSIEDWKQLRESVGKPGSEKRRIYLDQFRYQLEHDISLPQQNCAVHVVPTEHSIWSRLQGYLLIWDAQQRG
;
A
#
# COMPACT_ATOMS: atom_id res chain seq x y z
N MET A 1 -13.08 -2.69 -23.66
CA MET A 1 -12.29 -2.02 -22.60
C MET A 1 -10.82 -1.90 -22.99
N ASP A 2 -10.37 -2.62 -24.02
CA ASP A 2 -8.99 -2.61 -24.56
C ASP A 2 -8.48 -1.22 -25.00
N ILE A 3 -9.38 -0.29 -25.31
CA ILE A 3 -9.07 1.12 -25.65
C ILE A 3 -8.54 1.91 -24.42
N LEU A 4 -8.81 1.42 -23.20
CA LEU A 4 -8.34 1.98 -21.94
C LEU A 4 -7.06 1.31 -21.42
N SER A 5 -6.37 0.48 -22.20
CA SER A 5 -5.06 -0.04 -21.77
C SER A 5 -4.12 1.15 -21.52
N LEU A 6 -3.78 1.33 -20.23
CA LEU A 6 -2.95 2.41 -19.70
C LEU A 6 -1.47 2.10 -20.04
N GLN A 7 -1.13 2.15 -21.33
CA GLN A 7 0.24 1.91 -21.80
C GLN A 7 1.01 3.20 -22.13
N SER A 8 0.35 4.37 -22.10
CA SER A 8 1.06 5.65 -22.28
C SER A 8 1.71 6.10 -20.97
N PRO A 9 3.01 6.47 -20.94
CA PRO A 9 3.73 6.82 -19.72
C PRO A 9 3.29 8.11 -18.98
N SER A 10 2.15 8.72 -19.27
CA SER A 10 2.02 10.17 -19.08
C SER A 10 1.51 10.69 -17.74
N HIS A 11 0.55 10.12 -16.99
CA HIS A 11 0.01 10.86 -15.81
C HIS A 11 0.13 10.19 -14.45
N SER A 12 0.26 8.86 -14.41
CA SER A 12 0.76 8.17 -13.22
C SER A 12 2.17 8.66 -12.84
N GLN A 13 2.87 9.37 -13.73
CA GLN A 13 4.11 10.09 -13.43
C GLN A 13 3.87 11.57 -13.09
N LEU A 14 2.86 12.21 -13.69
CA LEU A 14 2.61 13.66 -13.60
C LEU A 14 1.69 14.12 -12.45
N ILE A 15 0.97 13.26 -11.72
CA ILE A 15 0.06 13.74 -10.64
C ILE A 15 0.46 13.19 -9.27
N THR A 16 1.12 12.03 -9.29
CA THR A 16 1.73 11.43 -8.12
C THR A 16 2.92 10.57 -8.55
N PRO A 17 4.05 10.53 -7.84
CA PRO A 17 5.15 9.58 -8.08
C PRO A 17 4.80 8.10 -7.79
N TYR A 18 3.53 7.81 -7.53
CA TYR A 18 3.11 6.51 -7.05
C TYR A 18 2.98 5.59 -8.25
N ASP A 19 3.97 4.71 -8.40
CA ASP A 19 3.88 3.55 -9.27
C ASP A 19 2.52 2.85 -9.03
N PRO A 20 1.80 2.43 -10.09
CA PRO A 20 0.45 1.90 -9.96
C PRO A 20 0.44 0.69 -9.02
N HIS A 21 -0.50 0.71 -8.06
CA HIS A 21 -0.71 -0.39 -7.13
C HIS A 21 -1.84 -1.27 -7.67
N ILE A 22 -1.54 -2.53 -7.97
CA ILE A 22 -2.51 -3.50 -8.46
C ILE A 22 -3.02 -4.31 -7.27
N PRO A 23 -4.32 -4.27 -6.95
CA PRO A 23 -4.88 -5.18 -5.95
C PRO A 23 -4.61 -6.63 -6.35
N PHE A 24 -4.18 -7.48 -5.41
CA PHE A 24 -3.86 -8.89 -5.70
C PHE A 24 -4.99 -9.62 -6.44
N HIS A 25 -6.25 -9.36 -6.07
CA HIS A 25 -7.41 -9.98 -6.72
C HIS A 25 -7.62 -9.53 -8.18
N ALA A 26 -7.16 -8.33 -8.55
CA ALA A 26 -7.20 -7.86 -9.93
C ALA A 26 -6.06 -8.50 -10.73
N PHE A 27 -4.87 -8.58 -10.13
CA PHE A 27 -3.70 -9.22 -10.72
C PHE A 27 -3.95 -10.68 -11.10
N ILE A 28 -4.53 -11.48 -10.20
CA ILE A 28 -4.82 -12.90 -10.48
C ILE A 28 -6.01 -13.10 -11.45
N LYS A 29 -6.87 -12.10 -11.64
CA LYS A 29 -8.02 -12.26 -12.53
C LYS A 29 -7.65 -12.13 -14.00
N GLY A 30 -6.61 -11.34 -14.31
CA GLY A 30 -6.12 -11.12 -15.67
C GLY A 30 -7.17 -10.56 -16.64
N GLU A 31 -6.71 -9.97 -17.75
CA GLU A 31 -7.57 -9.57 -18.86
C GLU A 31 -7.83 -10.73 -19.83
N ILE A 32 -7.93 -11.97 -19.33
CA ILE A 32 -8.33 -13.07 -20.20
C ILE A 32 -9.86 -13.04 -20.23
N PRO A 33 -10.50 -12.68 -21.36
CA PRO A 33 -11.92 -12.93 -21.51
C PRO A 33 -12.08 -14.45 -21.46
N TRP A 34 -12.56 -14.95 -20.32
CA TRP A 34 -12.88 -16.34 -20.13
C TRP A 34 -13.94 -16.69 -21.18
N SER A 35 -13.50 -17.22 -22.32
CA SER A 35 -14.37 -17.89 -23.26
C SER A 35 -14.97 -19.04 -22.47
N ASN A 36 -16.31 -19.08 -22.39
CA ASN A 36 -17.07 -19.97 -21.51
C ASN A 36 -16.34 -21.29 -21.23
N PRO A 37 -16.02 -21.60 -19.95
CA PRO A 37 -15.28 -22.80 -19.63
C PRO A 37 -16.09 -24.00 -20.12
N ARG A 38 -15.59 -24.66 -21.17
CA ARG A 38 -16.13 -25.97 -21.55
C ARG A 38 -15.91 -26.89 -20.33
N PRO A 39 -16.90 -27.67 -19.90
CA PRO A 39 -16.69 -28.66 -18.85
C PRO A 39 -15.60 -29.62 -19.33
N LEU A 40 -14.41 -29.48 -18.77
CA LEU A 40 -13.26 -30.29 -19.16
C LEU A 40 -13.43 -31.68 -18.56
N SER A 41 -13.56 -32.67 -19.44
CA SER A 41 -13.22 -34.06 -19.15
C SER A 41 -11.88 -34.12 -18.43
N THR A 42 -11.81 -34.91 -17.36
CA THR A 42 -10.62 -35.24 -16.54
C THR A 42 -9.27 -34.74 -17.06
N PHE A 43 -8.56 -33.95 -16.25
CA PHE A 43 -7.18 -33.42 -16.42
C PHE A 43 -6.08 -34.53 -16.44
N ASN A 44 -6.42 -35.73 -16.91
CA ASN A 44 -5.60 -36.93 -16.95
C ASN A 44 -4.38 -36.86 -17.91
N PRO A 45 -4.42 -36.12 -19.04
CA PRO A 45 -3.26 -36.08 -19.95
C PRO A 45 -2.03 -35.42 -19.33
N TYR A 46 -2.20 -34.40 -18.48
CA TYR A 46 -1.09 -33.63 -17.92
C TYR A 46 -0.19 -34.48 -17.02
N THR A 47 -0.77 -35.28 -16.13
CA THR A 47 0.01 -36.09 -15.18
C THR A 47 0.78 -37.23 -15.82
N ARG A 48 0.50 -37.54 -17.10
CA ARG A 48 1.23 -38.55 -17.89
C ARG A 48 2.40 -37.96 -18.66
N LEU A 49 2.54 -36.63 -18.70
CA LEU A 49 3.67 -35.99 -19.36
C LEU A 49 4.94 -36.18 -18.52
N PRO A 50 6.13 -36.27 -19.14
CA PRO A 50 7.40 -36.16 -18.44
C PRO A 50 7.45 -34.89 -17.55
N PRO A 51 8.10 -34.95 -16.36
CA PRO A 51 8.18 -33.82 -15.44
C PRO A 51 8.68 -32.52 -16.07
N GLU A 52 9.59 -32.61 -17.04
CA GLU A 52 10.16 -31.46 -17.75
C GLU A 52 9.10 -30.75 -18.59
N LEU A 53 8.24 -31.50 -19.27
CA LEU A 53 7.12 -30.94 -20.04
C LEU A 53 6.05 -30.37 -19.13
N GLN A 54 5.78 -31.02 -17.99
CA GLN A 54 4.88 -30.50 -16.96
C GLN A 54 5.35 -29.13 -16.46
N LEU A 55 6.63 -29.02 -16.09
CA LEU A 55 7.24 -27.77 -15.64
C LEU A 55 7.22 -26.69 -16.73
N SER A 56 7.56 -27.04 -17.97
CA SER A 56 7.52 -26.10 -19.10
C SER A 56 6.10 -25.55 -19.34
N ILE A 57 5.07 -26.40 -19.20
CA ILE A 57 3.66 -25.95 -19.28
C ILE A 57 3.34 -24.98 -18.14
N LEU A 58 3.75 -25.29 -16.90
CA LEU A 58 3.51 -24.40 -15.77
C LEU A 58 4.23 -23.06 -15.93
N GLU A 59 5.47 -23.05 -16.42
CA GLU A 59 6.24 -21.82 -16.67
C GLU A 59 5.61 -20.94 -17.76
N ALA A 60 4.86 -21.54 -18.68
CA ALA A 60 4.09 -20.82 -19.70
C ALA A 60 2.71 -20.34 -19.22
N CYS A 61 2.23 -20.78 -18.04
CA CYS A 61 0.94 -20.37 -17.51
C CYS A 61 0.96 -18.92 -17.02
N ASP A 62 -0.17 -18.23 -17.18
CA ASP A 62 -0.37 -16.91 -16.59
C ASP A 62 -0.55 -16.98 -15.06
N TYR A 63 -0.46 -15.83 -14.40
CA TYR A 63 -0.57 -15.73 -12.94
C TYR A 63 -1.91 -16.25 -12.41
N GLY A 64 -3.01 -16.00 -13.13
CA GLY A 64 -4.33 -16.47 -12.76
C GLY A 64 -4.43 -17.99 -12.80
N THR A 65 -3.94 -18.61 -13.87
CA THR A 65 -3.89 -20.07 -13.98
C THR A 65 -2.99 -20.67 -12.90
N LEU A 66 -1.78 -20.17 -12.70
CA LEU A 66 -0.87 -20.65 -11.64
C LEU A 66 -1.51 -20.55 -10.24
N PHE A 67 -2.16 -19.42 -9.95
CA PHE A 67 -2.89 -19.24 -8.70
C PHE A 67 -4.06 -20.22 -8.56
N ASN A 68 -4.79 -20.52 -9.63
CA ASN A 68 -5.85 -21.51 -9.58
C ASN A 68 -5.30 -22.92 -9.38
N LEU A 69 -4.22 -23.30 -10.09
CA LEU A 69 -3.61 -24.62 -10.02
C LEU A 69 -3.06 -24.93 -8.61
N MET A 70 -2.48 -23.96 -7.91
CA MET A 70 -2.04 -24.16 -6.52
C MET A 70 -3.21 -24.47 -5.57
N HIS A 71 -4.44 -24.02 -5.88
CA HIS A 71 -5.61 -24.28 -5.05
C HIS A 71 -6.40 -25.52 -5.49
N SER A 72 -6.43 -25.84 -6.79
CA SER A 72 -7.31 -26.86 -7.36
C SER A 72 -6.68 -28.25 -7.50
N SER A 73 -5.35 -28.37 -7.55
CA SER A 73 -4.68 -29.65 -7.80
C SER A 73 -3.52 -29.90 -6.84
N SER A 74 -3.63 -30.94 -6.01
CA SER A 74 -2.59 -31.30 -5.02
C SER A 74 -1.28 -31.74 -5.66
N GLY A 75 -1.34 -32.45 -6.80
CA GLY A 75 -0.15 -33.02 -7.46
C GLY A 75 0.80 -31.98 -8.06
N ILE A 76 0.28 -30.84 -8.49
CA ILE A 76 1.06 -29.74 -9.09
C ILE A 76 1.16 -28.51 -8.19
N ARG A 77 0.53 -28.54 -7.01
CA ARG A 77 0.43 -27.39 -6.11
C ARG A 77 1.79 -26.80 -5.78
N ALA A 78 2.75 -27.65 -5.45
CA ALA A 78 4.09 -27.24 -5.04
C ALA A 78 4.82 -26.53 -6.19
N ASP A 79 4.78 -27.08 -7.40
CA ASP A 79 5.44 -26.49 -8.57
C ASP A 79 4.76 -25.21 -9.03
N ALA A 80 3.42 -25.20 -9.11
CA ALA A 80 2.65 -24.00 -9.44
C ALA A 80 2.93 -22.87 -8.44
N ALA A 81 2.97 -23.17 -7.14
CA ALA A 81 3.32 -22.19 -6.11
C ALA A 81 4.77 -21.71 -6.24
N ARG A 82 5.73 -22.64 -6.43
CA ARG A 82 7.14 -22.28 -6.62
C ARG A 82 7.29 -21.30 -7.77
N ILE A 83 6.65 -21.56 -8.91
CA ILE A 83 6.69 -20.69 -10.09
C ILE A 83 6.01 -19.35 -9.79
N PHE A 84 4.76 -19.36 -9.30
CA PHE A 84 3.98 -18.16 -8.98
C PHE A 84 4.73 -17.17 -8.08
N TRP A 85 5.33 -17.65 -6.99
CA TRP A 85 6.01 -16.79 -6.02
C TRP A 85 7.43 -16.35 -6.44
N SER A 86 8.02 -16.99 -7.45
CA SER A 86 9.41 -16.71 -7.90
C SER A 86 9.53 -15.59 -8.93
N GLN A 87 8.42 -14.97 -9.32
CA GLN A 87 8.28 -14.07 -10.47
C GLN A 87 8.99 -12.73 -10.27
N LYS A 88 10.06 -12.46 -11.02
CA LYS A 88 11.00 -11.36 -10.75
C LYS A 88 10.44 -9.94 -10.95
N SER A 89 9.38 -9.78 -11.73
CA SER A 89 8.75 -8.48 -12.01
C SER A 89 7.74 -8.05 -10.94
N VAL A 90 7.30 -8.98 -10.09
CA VAL A 90 6.21 -8.79 -9.14
C VAL A 90 6.77 -8.46 -7.75
N TRP A 91 6.35 -7.32 -7.20
CA TRP A 91 6.76 -6.83 -5.90
C TRP A 91 5.55 -6.60 -5.01
N TYR A 92 5.52 -7.25 -3.83
CA TYR A 92 4.44 -7.05 -2.87
C TYR A 92 4.69 -5.77 -2.08
N TYR A 93 3.80 -4.81 -2.27
CA TYR A 93 3.91 -3.48 -1.74
C TYR A 93 3.45 -3.43 -0.29
N LEU A 94 4.37 -3.06 0.59
CA LEU A 94 4.14 -2.89 2.02
C LEU A 94 4.29 -1.41 2.37
N LYS A 95 3.15 -0.71 2.34
CA LYS A 95 3.02 0.68 2.83
C LYS A 95 2.80 0.76 4.33
N ASP A 96 2.47 -0.37 4.93
CA ASP A 96 1.83 -0.36 6.22
C ASP A 96 2.83 0.03 7.31
N SER A 97 2.74 1.29 7.74
CA SER A 97 3.37 1.82 8.95
C SER A 97 3.17 0.89 10.15
N SER A 98 2.16 0.01 10.13
CA SER A 98 1.99 -1.06 11.12
C SER A 98 3.21 -1.98 11.25
N ALA A 99 3.85 -2.35 10.13
CA ALA A 99 5.01 -3.23 10.13
C ALA A 99 6.22 -2.57 10.82
N ILE A 100 6.37 -1.26 10.67
CA ILE A 100 7.40 -0.48 11.36
C ILE A 100 6.98 -0.21 12.81
N SER A 101 5.70 0.06 13.07
CA SER A 101 5.15 0.29 14.40
C SER A 101 5.35 -0.91 15.33
N MET A 102 5.36 -2.13 14.78
CA MET A 102 5.68 -3.36 15.51
C MET A 102 7.01 -3.28 16.26
N VAL A 103 7.98 -2.54 15.72
CA VAL A 103 9.33 -2.41 16.28
C VAL A 103 9.43 -1.21 17.17
N LEU A 104 8.89 -0.06 16.72
CA LEU A 104 8.96 1.19 17.45
C LEU A 104 8.25 1.11 18.81
N TYR A 105 7.17 0.34 18.88
CA TYR A 105 6.36 0.23 20.10
C TYR A 105 6.49 -1.14 20.79
N GLY A 106 7.35 -2.02 20.28
CA GLY A 106 7.61 -3.37 20.80
C GLY A 106 6.42 -4.33 20.72
N GLU A 107 6.57 -5.52 21.32
CA GLU A 107 5.55 -6.59 21.31
C GLU A 107 4.17 -6.13 21.80
N LYS A 108 4.14 -5.19 22.76
CA LYS A 108 2.90 -4.64 23.33
C LYS A 108 2.10 -3.79 22.34
N ALA A 109 2.75 -3.31 21.27
CA ALA A 109 2.11 -2.47 20.28
C ALA A 109 2.30 -2.91 18.83
N MET A 110 2.35 -4.25 18.65
CA MET A 110 1.95 -4.86 17.40
C MET A 110 0.56 -4.36 16.99
N ARG A 111 0.52 -3.49 15.98
CA ARG A 111 -0.65 -3.35 15.14
C ARG A 111 -0.78 -4.65 14.36
N PRO A 112 -1.95 -5.32 14.37
CA PRO A 112 -2.16 -6.46 13.49
C PRO A 112 -1.83 -6.04 12.08
N THR A 113 -0.95 -6.78 11.41
CA THR A 113 -0.70 -6.53 9.99
C THR A 113 -2.04 -6.59 9.27
N SER A 114 -2.32 -5.59 8.43
CA SER A 114 -3.54 -5.59 7.62
C SER A 114 -3.60 -6.74 6.62
N TYR A 115 -2.49 -7.49 6.46
CA TYR A 115 -2.34 -8.59 5.51
C TYR A 115 -2.44 -9.98 6.15
N CYS A 116 -2.84 -10.96 5.34
CA CYS A 116 -2.90 -12.36 5.74
C CYS A 116 -1.49 -12.94 5.98
N SER A 117 -1.24 -13.51 7.17
CA SER A 117 0.05 -14.09 7.53
C SER A 117 0.42 -15.30 6.66
N ALA A 118 -0.55 -16.18 6.37
CA ALA A 118 -0.34 -17.32 5.48
C ALA A 118 0.11 -16.86 4.08
N PHE A 119 -0.49 -15.77 3.58
CA PHE A 119 -0.06 -15.16 2.33
C PHE A 119 1.35 -14.56 2.43
N ALA A 120 1.62 -13.76 3.47
CA ALA A 120 2.92 -13.12 3.69
C ALA A 120 4.06 -14.14 3.76
N SER A 121 3.83 -15.30 4.39
CA SER A 121 4.82 -16.37 4.52
C SER A 121 5.31 -16.94 3.18
N GLN A 122 4.52 -16.80 2.11
CA GLN A 122 4.85 -17.31 0.77
C GLN A 122 5.53 -16.25 -0.12
N VAL A 123 5.46 -14.98 0.26
CA VAL A 123 5.99 -13.87 -0.53
C VAL A 123 7.52 -13.92 -0.54
N GLN A 124 8.11 -13.93 -1.74
CA GLN A 124 9.57 -13.95 -1.93
C GLN A 124 10.17 -12.55 -2.19
N GLN A 125 9.35 -11.55 -2.51
CA GLN A 125 9.78 -10.21 -2.90
C GLN A 125 8.89 -9.14 -2.28
N VAL A 126 9.46 -8.28 -1.45
CA VAL A 126 8.72 -7.18 -0.80
C VAL A 126 9.32 -5.83 -1.18
N GLU A 127 8.46 -4.88 -1.51
CA GLU A 127 8.81 -3.48 -1.54
C GLU A 127 8.34 -2.82 -0.23
N LEU A 128 9.31 -2.48 0.62
CA LEU A 128 9.09 -1.84 1.92
C LEU A 128 9.17 -0.32 1.76
N VAL A 129 8.05 0.36 1.97
CA VAL A 129 8.02 1.83 1.97
C VAL A 129 8.45 2.35 3.32
N MET A 130 9.37 3.30 3.32
CA MET A 130 9.76 4.05 4.50
C MET A 130 9.47 5.53 4.27
N GLU A 131 8.49 6.06 4.99
CA GLU A 131 8.20 7.49 5.00
C GLU A 131 9.14 8.23 5.98
N LYS A 132 9.38 9.54 5.82
CA LYS A 132 10.31 10.28 6.71
C LYS A 132 9.85 10.26 8.17
N THR A 133 8.54 10.37 8.39
CA THR A 133 7.95 10.24 9.73
C THR A 133 8.18 8.88 10.34
N GLU A 134 8.60 7.89 9.55
CA GLU A 134 8.96 6.56 10.01
C GLU A 134 10.47 6.45 10.18
N LEU A 135 11.31 7.00 9.29
CA LEU A 135 12.76 7.02 9.47
C LEU A 135 13.22 7.83 10.69
N SER A 136 12.54 8.94 11.00
CA SER A 136 12.88 9.76 12.16
C SER A 136 12.69 9.02 13.51
N PRO A 137 11.58 8.31 13.79
CA PRO A 137 11.44 7.49 14.98
C PRO A 137 12.53 6.44 15.20
N TRP A 138 13.12 5.89 14.12
CA TRP A 138 14.26 4.96 14.24
C TRP A 138 15.48 5.63 14.87
N LEU A 139 15.65 6.93 14.60
CA LEU A 139 16.70 7.78 15.14
C LEU A 139 16.34 8.39 16.50
N SER A 140 15.06 8.71 16.74
CA SER A 140 14.69 9.64 17.83
C SER A 140 13.83 9.09 18.97
N ILE A 141 13.21 7.91 18.87
CA ILE A 141 12.11 7.55 19.80
C ILE A 141 12.15 6.10 20.29
N ARG A 142 12.81 5.90 21.45
CA ARG A 142 12.07 5.51 22.66
C ARG A 142 11.88 6.79 23.47
N SER A 143 10.78 7.54 23.29
CA SER A 143 10.49 8.70 24.17
C SER A 143 9.86 8.28 25.48
N ASP A 144 9.25 7.08 25.53
CA ASP A 144 8.40 6.72 26.67
C ASP A 144 9.10 5.74 27.63
N ARG A 145 10.19 5.09 27.19
CA ARG A 145 10.96 4.12 27.99
C ARG A 145 12.43 3.92 27.59
N PRO A 146 13.29 4.95 27.54
CA PRO A 146 14.48 4.81 28.34
C PRO A 146 13.97 4.91 29.78
N THR A 147 14.06 3.85 30.58
CA THR A 147 14.08 4.08 32.03
C THR A 147 15.03 5.26 32.25
N GLU A 148 14.64 6.26 33.04
CA GLU A 148 15.55 7.37 33.39
C GLU A 148 16.97 6.84 33.72
N GLN A 149 17.03 5.62 34.25
CA GLN A 149 18.21 4.79 34.44
C GLN A 149 19.09 4.56 33.20
N ALA A 150 18.55 4.16 32.04
CA ALA A 150 19.34 3.96 30.81
C ALA A 150 19.90 5.29 30.24
N ARG A 151 19.19 6.41 30.44
CA ARG A 151 19.70 7.76 30.14
C ARG A 151 20.76 8.20 31.17
N ARG A 152 20.58 7.85 32.45
CA ARG A 152 21.56 8.14 33.52
C ARG A 152 22.84 7.30 33.38
N GLU A 153 22.78 6.11 32.83
CA GLU A 153 23.91 5.19 32.66
C GLU A 153 24.79 5.45 31.40
N HIS A 154 24.51 6.48 30.59
CA HIS A 154 25.46 7.17 29.69
C HIS A 154 26.38 6.30 28.79
N ARG A 155 25.89 5.25 28.11
CA ARG A 155 26.71 4.52 27.11
C ARG A 155 26.05 4.11 25.81
N ILE A 156 24.74 4.30 25.63
CA ILE A 156 24.10 3.90 24.37
C ILE A 156 24.15 5.09 23.40
N THR A 157 25.06 5.00 22.42
CA THR A 157 25.14 5.96 21.32
C THR A 157 23.99 5.73 20.33
N GLU A 158 23.58 6.79 19.63
CA GLU A 158 22.52 6.72 18.60
C GLU A 158 22.70 5.56 17.59
N PRO A 159 23.92 5.26 17.07
CA PRO A 159 24.14 4.12 16.19
C PRO A 159 23.76 2.76 16.77
N VAL A 160 23.94 2.55 18.08
CA VAL A 160 23.60 1.28 18.76
C VAL A 160 22.08 1.10 18.76
N ILE A 161 21.33 2.17 19.04
CA ILE A 161 19.85 2.14 19.04
C ILE A 161 19.32 1.81 17.65
N ILE A 162 19.88 2.43 16.60
CA ILE A 162 19.48 2.17 15.21
C ILE A 162 19.75 0.71 14.86
N GLN A 163 20.91 0.17 15.23
CA GLN A 163 21.27 -1.22 14.98
C GLN A 163 20.35 -2.21 15.70
N GLU A 164 20.03 -1.97 16.98
CA GLU A 164 19.11 -2.80 17.75
C GLU A 164 17.70 -2.78 17.14
N ASN A 165 17.18 -1.59 16.81
CA ASN A 165 15.88 -1.43 16.17
C ASN A 165 15.82 -2.13 14.80
N ALA A 166 16.88 -1.99 13.99
CA ALA A 166 16.99 -2.71 12.72
C ALA A 166 16.99 -4.22 12.89
N THR A 167 17.74 -4.73 13.86
CA THR A 167 17.82 -6.16 14.14
C THR A 167 16.46 -6.70 14.58
N LEU A 168 15.78 -5.99 15.49
CA LEU A 168 14.44 -6.36 15.95
C LEU A 168 13.42 -6.30 14.81
N PHE A 169 13.46 -5.26 13.99
CA PHE A 169 12.61 -5.14 12.80
C PHE A 169 12.78 -6.30 11.86
N VAL A 170 14.01 -6.57 11.43
CA VAL A 170 14.29 -7.64 10.47
C VAL A 170 13.84 -8.98 11.03
N ARG A 171 14.09 -9.25 12.32
CA ARG A 171 13.65 -10.50 12.96
C ARG A 171 12.15 -10.69 12.84
N GLU A 172 11.35 -9.70 13.24
CA GLU A 172 9.89 -9.81 13.19
C GLU A 172 9.35 -9.78 11.75
N PHE A 173 10.00 -9.01 10.87
CA PHE A 173 9.67 -8.95 9.46
C PHE A 173 9.88 -10.31 8.79
N LEU A 174 11.01 -10.99 9.04
CA LEU A 174 11.29 -12.34 8.51
C LEU A 174 10.43 -13.42 9.16
N ARG A 175 9.96 -13.22 10.40
CA ARG A 175 8.95 -14.10 10.99
C ARG A 175 7.63 -14.08 10.20
N LEU A 176 7.24 -12.92 9.67
CA LEU A 176 6.05 -12.77 8.84
C LEU A 176 6.29 -13.20 7.39
N TYR A 177 7.46 -12.89 6.84
CA TYR A 177 7.86 -13.16 5.46
C TYR A 177 8.95 -14.24 5.41
N SER A 178 8.61 -15.44 5.87
CA SER A 178 9.59 -16.53 6.03
C SER A 178 10.21 -17.04 4.72
N SER A 179 9.55 -16.82 3.57
CA SER A 179 10.08 -17.17 2.24
C SER A 179 10.80 -16.02 1.54
N LEU A 180 11.04 -14.89 2.21
CA LEU A 180 11.61 -13.71 1.61
C LEU A 180 12.99 -13.98 1.01
N LYS A 181 13.19 -13.57 -0.24
CA LYS A 181 14.49 -13.65 -0.93
C LYS A 181 15.03 -12.28 -1.32
N ARG A 182 14.14 -11.31 -1.56
CA ARG A 182 14.52 -9.96 -1.97
C ARG A 182 13.65 -8.92 -1.30
N VAL A 183 14.27 -7.84 -0.89
CA VAL A 183 13.58 -6.67 -0.33
C VAL A 183 14.10 -5.41 -1.00
N VAL A 184 13.18 -4.51 -1.36
CA VAL A 184 13.52 -3.17 -1.81
C VAL A 184 13.03 -2.19 -0.77
N ILE A 185 13.95 -1.41 -0.22
CA ILE A 185 13.64 -0.26 0.61
C ILE A 185 13.34 0.92 -0.31
N THR A 186 12.14 1.46 -0.23
CA THR A 186 11.65 2.53 -1.11
C THR A 186 11.22 3.74 -0.31
N ASN A 187 11.43 4.93 -0.87
CA ASN A 187 10.75 6.14 -0.42
C ASN A 187 9.88 6.66 -1.58
N ASN A 188 8.60 6.83 -1.31
CA ASN A 188 7.64 7.26 -2.32
C ASN A 188 7.39 8.76 -2.33
N ASN A 189 7.96 9.50 -1.38
CA ASN A 189 7.64 10.89 -1.23
C ASN A 189 8.67 11.76 -1.97
N LEU A 190 8.26 12.40 -3.06
CA LEU A 190 9.11 13.22 -3.94
C LEU A 190 9.84 14.35 -3.19
N ARG A 191 9.18 14.92 -2.17
CA ARG A 191 9.82 15.94 -1.31
C ARG A 191 11.04 15.38 -0.58
N PHE A 192 11.06 14.06 -0.38
CA PHE A 192 12.07 13.31 0.38
C PHE A 192 13.04 12.53 -0.49
N ALA A 193 12.89 12.56 -1.83
CA ALA A 193 13.94 12.05 -2.71
C ALA A 193 15.28 12.74 -2.45
N LYS A 194 15.24 14.02 -2.00
CA LYS A 194 16.40 14.78 -1.51
C LYS A 194 16.82 14.39 -0.09
N ASP A 195 15.89 13.98 0.76
CA ASP A 195 16.18 13.63 2.16
C ASP A 195 16.88 12.27 2.26
N LEU A 196 16.62 11.34 1.35
CA LEU A 196 17.40 10.10 1.25
C LEU A 196 18.89 10.36 0.97
N ASP A 197 19.26 11.52 0.45
CA ASP A 197 20.67 11.87 0.21
C ASP A 197 21.39 12.41 1.46
N THR A 198 20.68 12.61 2.57
CA THR A 198 21.33 12.99 3.82
C THR A 198 22.14 11.81 4.37
N PRO A 199 23.37 12.05 4.86
CA PRO A 199 24.19 10.97 5.41
C PRO A 199 23.49 10.15 6.51
N ALA A 200 22.69 10.79 7.36
CA ALA A 200 21.95 10.12 8.43
C ALA A 200 20.88 9.14 7.91
N ASN A 201 20.13 9.52 6.88
CA ASN A 201 19.11 8.65 6.29
C ASN A 201 19.75 7.51 5.49
N LEU A 202 20.82 7.79 4.74
CA LEU A 202 21.60 6.74 4.06
C LEU A 202 22.17 5.74 5.07
N GLN A 203 22.71 6.22 6.19
CA GLN A 203 23.24 5.37 7.24
C GLN A 203 22.14 4.51 7.87
N SER A 204 20.95 5.07 8.12
CA SER A 204 19.81 4.31 8.66
C SER A 204 19.36 3.21 7.69
N VAL A 205 19.23 3.52 6.40
CA VAL A 205 18.87 2.55 5.36
C VAL A 205 19.96 1.49 5.21
N LEU A 206 21.24 1.87 5.32
CA LEU A 206 22.37 0.95 5.31
C LEU A 206 22.35 0.01 6.52
N THR A 207 22.17 0.54 7.73
CA THR A 207 22.05 -0.23 8.96
C THR A 207 20.90 -1.23 8.88
N LEU A 208 19.74 -0.79 8.38
CA LEU A 208 18.61 -1.69 8.12
C LEU A 208 18.96 -2.77 7.11
N ALA A 209 19.59 -2.41 5.98
CA ALA A 209 19.98 -3.36 4.96
C ALA A 209 20.99 -4.40 5.47
N GLN A 210 21.94 -3.98 6.32
CA GLN A 210 22.93 -4.86 6.95
C GLN A 210 22.33 -5.78 8.02
N ALA A 211 21.18 -5.44 8.60
CA ALA A 211 20.48 -6.31 9.54
C ALA A 211 19.84 -7.54 8.88
N PHE A 212 19.60 -7.50 7.55
CA PHE A 212 19.10 -8.66 6.82
C PHE A 212 20.16 -9.78 6.70
N PRO A 213 19.77 -11.06 6.81
CA PRO A 213 20.65 -12.19 6.52
C PRO A 213 21.24 -12.11 5.11
N SER A 214 22.48 -12.59 4.94
CA SER A 214 23.24 -12.51 3.68
C SER A 214 22.59 -13.22 2.48
N HIS A 215 21.69 -14.17 2.70
CA HIS A 215 20.94 -14.84 1.64
C HIS A 215 19.78 -14.01 1.09
N ILE A 216 19.41 -12.91 1.75
CA ILE A 216 18.36 -12.00 1.32
C ILE A 216 19.00 -10.83 0.57
N GLN A 217 18.62 -10.67 -0.70
CA GLN A 217 19.08 -9.54 -1.48
C GLN A 217 18.35 -8.28 -1.06
N VAL A 218 19.09 -7.33 -0.48
CA VAL A 218 18.57 -6.01 -0.15
C VAL A 218 18.95 -5.01 -1.23
N CYS A 219 17.95 -4.31 -1.74
CA CYS A 219 18.10 -3.19 -2.66
C CYS A 219 17.47 -1.93 -2.07
N MET A 220 17.86 -0.79 -2.59
CA MET A 220 17.23 0.50 -2.32
C MET A 220 16.70 1.05 -3.63
N SER A 221 15.52 1.65 -3.64
CA SER A 221 15.04 2.40 -4.79
C SER A 221 14.91 3.88 -4.47
N LYS A 222 15.35 4.70 -5.43
CA LYS A 222 15.34 6.16 -5.30
C LYS A 222 14.62 6.76 -6.50
N VAL A 223 13.79 7.77 -6.23
CA VAL A 223 13.21 8.58 -7.30
C VAL A 223 14.24 9.61 -7.75
N VAL A 224 14.56 9.62 -9.04
CA VAL A 224 15.60 10.46 -9.66
C VAL A 224 14.95 11.35 -10.70
N GLN A 225 15.30 12.63 -10.69
CA GLN A 225 14.86 13.58 -11.70
C GLN A 225 15.74 13.43 -12.95
N LYS A 226 15.15 13.20 -14.12
CA LYS A 226 15.90 13.14 -15.38
C LYS A 226 16.50 14.52 -15.71
N PRO A 227 17.82 14.60 -15.97
CA PRO A 227 18.43 15.84 -16.44
C PRO A 227 17.90 16.21 -17.84
N GLY A 228 17.75 17.51 -18.11
CA GLY A 228 17.41 18.03 -19.44
C GLY A 228 15.92 18.13 -19.78
N GLN A 229 15.00 17.67 -18.92
CA GLN A 229 13.55 17.88 -19.11
C GLN A 229 13.05 19.10 -18.33
N VAL A 230 13.68 20.25 -18.58
CA VAL A 230 13.30 21.55 -18.00
C VAL A 230 11.94 21.95 -18.58
N GLY A 231 10.88 21.91 -17.76
CA GLY A 231 9.52 22.31 -18.14
C GLY A 231 8.45 21.20 -18.05
N LEU A 232 8.86 19.93 -17.95
CA LEU A 232 7.98 18.85 -17.50
C LEU A 232 8.04 18.81 -15.97
N LYS A 233 6.91 18.98 -15.29
CA LYS A 233 6.87 19.02 -13.80
C LYS A 233 7.22 17.68 -13.14
N PHE A 234 7.29 16.58 -13.91
CA PHE A 234 7.52 15.25 -13.36
C PHE A 234 8.40 14.35 -14.24
N PRO A 235 9.67 14.71 -14.50
CA PRO A 235 10.58 13.87 -15.26
C PRO A 235 11.23 12.87 -14.31
N TYR A 236 10.45 12.19 -13.47
CA TYR A 236 10.99 11.31 -12.44
C TYR A 236 11.05 9.87 -12.95
N THR A 237 12.22 9.25 -12.87
CA THR A 237 12.36 7.80 -12.93
C THR A 237 12.65 7.25 -11.55
N ARG A 238 12.49 5.94 -11.41
CA ARG A 238 12.98 5.26 -10.23
C ARG A 238 14.22 4.47 -10.63
N ASP A 239 15.29 4.65 -9.87
CA ASP A 239 16.52 3.91 -10.02
C ASP A 239 16.62 2.89 -8.90
N LEU A 240 17.19 1.72 -9.21
CA LEU A 240 17.42 0.65 -8.25
C LEU A 240 18.92 0.56 -7.93
N TYR A 241 19.24 0.57 -6.65
CA TYR A 241 20.57 0.45 -6.10
C TYR A 241 20.71 -0.88 -5.37
N ARG A 242 21.84 -1.55 -5.54
CA ARG A 242 22.20 -2.77 -4.83
C ARG A 242 23.28 -2.46 -3.80
N LEU A 243 23.19 -3.08 -2.63
CA LEU A 243 24.24 -3.01 -1.63
C LEU A 243 25.39 -3.96 -2.02
N MET A 244 26.58 -3.42 -2.27
CA MET A 244 27.80 -4.18 -2.53
C MET A 244 28.93 -3.65 -1.64
N ALA A 245 29.54 -4.51 -0.82
CA ALA A 245 30.62 -4.13 0.11
C ALA A 245 30.27 -2.89 0.97
N SER A 246 29.06 -2.85 1.52
CA SER A 246 28.53 -1.71 2.31
C SER A 246 28.36 -0.40 1.55
N GLN A 247 28.39 -0.43 0.21
CA GLN A 247 28.16 0.73 -0.65
C GLN A 247 26.97 0.51 -1.57
N TRP A 248 26.14 1.54 -1.74
CA TRP A 248 25.02 1.52 -2.69
C TRP A 248 25.53 1.76 -4.10
N THR A 249 25.27 0.81 -4.99
CA THR A 249 25.69 0.85 -6.39
C THR A 249 24.49 0.82 -7.31
N LEU A 250 24.46 1.68 -8.32
CA LEU A 250 23.36 1.73 -9.28
C LEU A 250 23.29 0.40 -10.05
N SER A 251 22.14 -0.26 -10.00
CA SER A 251 21.92 -1.58 -10.63
C SER A 251 20.98 -1.51 -11.83
N THR A 252 19.95 -0.66 -11.81
CA THR A 252 18.95 -0.59 -12.90
C THR A 252 18.38 0.82 -13.02
N THR A 253 18.30 1.34 -14.24
CA THR A 253 17.68 2.62 -14.57
C THR A 253 17.01 2.56 -15.95
N PRO A 254 15.72 2.93 -16.08
CA PRO A 254 14.73 2.99 -15.01
C PRO A 254 14.36 1.59 -14.47
N TRP A 255 13.99 1.52 -13.20
CA TRP A 255 13.47 0.33 -12.55
C TRP A 255 11.94 0.28 -12.64
N PHE A 256 11.44 -0.61 -13.51
CA PHE A 256 10.01 -0.91 -13.65
C PHE A 256 9.63 -2.17 -12.88
N ARG A 257 8.41 -2.20 -12.36
CA ARG A 257 7.84 -3.37 -11.66
C ARG A 257 6.33 -3.29 -11.55
N ASP A 258 5.72 -4.44 -11.33
CA ASP A 258 4.33 -4.53 -10.90
C ASP A 258 4.27 -4.49 -9.38
N ARG A 259 3.66 -3.45 -8.82
CA ARG A 259 3.42 -3.38 -7.38
C ARG A 259 2.08 -4.02 -7.04
N LEU A 260 2.10 -5.09 -6.27
CA LEU A 260 0.88 -5.75 -5.82
C LEU A 260 0.53 -5.39 -4.38
N LEU A 261 -0.72 -5.02 -4.15
CA LEU A 261 -1.25 -4.91 -2.79
C LEU A 261 -1.62 -6.30 -2.30
N PRO A 262 -1.02 -6.79 -1.20
CA PRO A 262 -1.34 -8.11 -0.66
C PRO A 262 -2.82 -8.18 -0.26
N PRO A 263 -3.44 -9.38 -0.29
CA PRO A 263 -4.79 -9.55 0.17
C PRO A 263 -4.87 -9.20 1.66
N ARG A 264 -5.91 -8.42 1.98
CA ARG A 264 -6.17 -8.03 3.35
C ARG A 264 -6.63 -9.21 4.16
N ARG A 265 -6.22 -9.19 5.41
CA ARG A 265 -6.73 -10.05 6.45
C ARG A 265 -8.19 -9.71 6.71
N LYS A 266 -9.03 -10.74 6.80
CA LYS A 266 -10.41 -10.58 7.30
C LYS A 266 -10.36 -10.60 8.81
N PHE A 267 -10.86 -9.53 9.44
CA PHE A 267 -11.07 -9.49 10.88
C PHE A 267 -12.56 -9.68 11.17
N ASN A 268 -12.89 -10.48 12.17
CA ASN A 268 -14.27 -10.79 12.56
C ASN A 268 -14.59 -10.19 13.93
N GLY A 269 -15.87 -10.20 14.32
CA GLY A 269 -16.31 -9.72 15.65
C GLY A 269 -16.11 -8.23 15.91
N LEU A 270 -16.16 -7.85 17.18
CA LEU A 270 -16.06 -6.45 17.67
C LEU A 270 -14.66 -5.88 17.42
N VAL A 271 -13.63 -6.68 17.71
CA VAL A 271 -12.23 -6.30 17.43
C VAL A 271 -12.04 -6.07 15.95
N GLY A 272 -12.61 -6.93 15.11
CA GLY A 272 -12.53 -6.79 13.66
C GLY A 272 -13.28 -5.59 13.11
N GLN A 273 -14.38 -5.15 13.73
CA GLN A 273 -15.05 -3.91 13.37
C GLN A 273 -14.14 -2.69 13.58
N LEU A 274 -13.51 -2.60 14.76
CA LEU A 274 -12.53 -1.54 15.04
C LEU A 274 -11.35 -1.60 14.06
N LEU A 275 -10.78 -2.80 13.88
CA LEU A 275 -9.62 -2.98 13.02
C LEU A 275 -9.95 -2.64 11.57
N ARG A 276 -11.10 -3.03 11.00
CA ARG A 276 -11.46 -2.67 9.61
C ARG A 276 -11.49 -1.16 9.39
N PHE A 277 -12.01 -0.41 10.35
CA PHE A 277 -12.02 1.05 10.29
C PHE A 277 -10.60 1.63 10.32
N GLU A 278 -9.75 1.14 11.23
CA GLU A 278 -8.35 1.59 11.33
C GLU A 278 -7.49 1.12 10.16
N THR A 279 -7.71 -0.11 9.70
CA THR A 279 -6.98 -0.75 8.62
C THR A 279 -7.54 -0.29 7.31
N SER A 280 -7.11 0.90 6.88
CA SER A 280 -6.97 1.30 5.49
C SER A 280 -8.18 1.11 4.56
N GLU A 281 -9.40 0.79 5.00
CA GLU A 281 -10.58 0.71 4.11
C GLU A 281 -10.91 2.11 3.61
N LEU A 282 -10.89 3.09 4.52
CA LEU A 282 -10.99 4.50 4.15
C LEU A 282 -9.80 4.92 3.28
N GLU A 283 -8.58 4.46 3.61
CA GLU A 283 -7.40 4.75 2.80
C GLU A 283 -7.50 4.14 1.40
N ASP A 284 -8.04 2.93 1.25
CA ASP A 284 -8.29 2.27 -0.04
C ASP A 284 -9.32 3.05 -0.84
N VAL A 285 -10.38 3.53 -0.20
CA VAL A 285 -11.37 4.37 -0.84
C VAL A 285 -10.75 5.68 -1.30
N THR A 286 -9.95 6.35 -0.45
CA THR A 286 -9.21 7.56 -0.82
C THR A 286 -8.23 7.31 -1.95
N ASN A 287 -7.49 6.21 -1.91
CA ASN A 287 -6.55 5.79 -2.95
C ASN A 287 -7.28 5.48 -4.25
N ARG A 288 -8.45 4.83 -4.21
CA ARG A 288 -9.29 4.57 -5.39
C ARG A 288 -9.83 5.85 -6.01
N LEU A 289 -10.33 6.78 -5.20
CA LEU A 289 -10.82 8.07 -5.68
C LEU A 289 -9.67 8.88 -6.30
N THR A 290 -8.48 8.83 -5.69
CA THR A 290 -7.27 9.46 -6.23
C THR A 290 -6.84 8.80 -7.55
N ALA A 291 -6.87 7.47 -7.63
CA ALA A 291 -6.58 6.75 -8.87
C ALA A 291 -7.59 7.07 -9.97
N LEU A 292 -8.89 7.17 -9.64
CA LEU A 292 -9.93 7.57 -10.59
C LEU A 292 -9.70 9.00 -11.10
N ARG A 293 -9.27 9.92 -10.24
CA ARG A 293 -8.86 11.28 -10.65
C ARG A 293 -7.76 11.20 -11.69
N ILE A 294 -6.68 10.49 -11.38
CA ILE A 294 -5.52 10.38 -12.26
C ILE A 294 -5.92 9.76 -13.59
N ASN A 295 -6.62 8.62 -13.56
CA ASN A 295 -7.11 7.92 -14.75
C ASN A 295 -8.02 8.80 -15.61
N ARG A 296 -8.89 9.60 -14.99
CA ARG A 296 -9.75 10.54 -15.72
C ARG A 296 -8.93 11.59 -16.44
N LEU A 297 -7.91 12.15 -15.78
CA LEU A 297 -6.98 13.11 -16.38
C LEU A 297 -6.21 12.48 -17.54
N GLU A 298 -5.83 11.21 -17.43
CA GLU A 298 -5.19 10.47 -18.54
C GLU A 298 -6.11 10.31 -19.73
N VAL A 299 -7.34 9.91 -19.47
CA VAL A 299 -8.32 9.67 -20.52
C VAL A 299 -8.69 10.98 -21.22
N ILE A 300 -8.75 12.10 -20.50
CA ILE A 300 -8.94 13.44 -21.10
C ILE A 300 -7.79 13.77 -22.06
N GLU A 301 -6.54 13.72 -21.59
CA GLU A 301 -5.43 14.05 -22.48
C GLU A 301 -5.27 13.04 -23.62
N LYS A 302 -5.52 11.74 -23.40
CA LYS A 302 -5.49 10.73 -24.49
C LYS A 302 -6.63 10.95 -25.49
N TYR A 303 -7.81 11.36 -25.04
CA TYR A 303 -8.92 11.68 -25.92
C TYR A 303 -8.63 12.90 -26.80
N HIS A 304 -8.03 13.95 -26.23
CA HIS A 304 -7.71 15.19 -26.94
C HIS A 304 -6.41 15.13 -27.74
N PHE A 305 -5.42 14.35 -27.28
CA PHE A 305 -4.06 14.36 -27.79
C PHE A 305 -3.45 12.99 -28.08
N GLY A 306 -4.20 11.89 -27.96
CA GLY A 306 -3.68 10.53 -28.16
C GLY A 306 -3.56 10.16 -29.63
N GLU A 307 -4.68 10.11 -30.34
CA GLU A 307 -4.72 9.77 -31.77
C GLU A 307 -5.04 11.03 -32.58
N THR A 308 -4.30 11.26 -33.67
CA THR A 308 -4.46 12.44 -34.53
C THR A 308 -5.90 12.54 -35.07
N PRO A 309 -6.50 13.73 -35.13
CA PRO A 309 -5.90 15.06 -34.93
C PRO A 309 -5.85 15.52 -33.45
N PHE A 310 -4.85 16.36 -33.12
CA PHE A 310 -4.79 17.06 -31.83
C PHE A 310 -5.95 18.06 -31.71
N ILE A 311 -6.76 17.93 -30.67
CA ILE A 311 -7.90 18.82 -30.41
C ILE A 311 -7.60 19.60 -29.13
N PRO A 312 -7.18 20.89 -29.23
CA PRO A 312 -7.07 21.76 -28.07
C PRO A 312 -8.39 21.86 -27.32
N PHE A 313 -8.33 22.08 -26.01
CA PHE A 313 -9.52 22.29 -25.18
C PHE A 313 -9.26 23.35 -24.12
N GLN A 314 -10.30 24.03 -23.67
CA GLN A 314 -10.21 24.98 -22.56
C GLN A 314 -10.26 24.25 -21.22
N CYS A 315 -9.59 24.80 -20.22
CA CYS A 315 -9.74 24.36 -18.84
C CYS A 315 -11.24 24.31 -18.47
N PRO A 316 -11.78 23.19 -18.01
CA PRO A 316 -13.17 23.10 -17.58
C PRO A 316 -13.49 23.96 -16.35
N HIS A 317 -12.50 24.49 -15.63
CA HIS A 317 -12.77 25.31 -14.44
C HIS A 317 -13.42 26.66 -14.85
N PRO A 318 -14.58 27.06 -14.28
CA PRO A 318 -15.34 28.24 -14.74
C PRO A 318 -14.59 29.58 -14.66
N SER A 319 -13.57 29.69 -13.80
CA SER A 319 -12.74 30.88 -13.67
C SER A 319 -11.41 30.81 -14.44
N CYS A 320 -11.23 29.81 -15.31
CA CYS A 320 -9.96 29.57 -15.99
C CYS A 320 -10.11 29.50 -17.51
N ASP A 321 -9.60 30.51 -18.19
CA ASP A 321 -9.61 30.59 -19.66
C ASP A 321 -8.38 29.94 -20.32
N LEU A 322 -7.62 29.13 -19.57
CA LEU A 322 -6.40 28.53 -20.12
C LEU A 322 -6.74 27.50 -21.20
N GLU A 323 -6.25 27.75 -22.42
CA GLU A 323 -6.33 26.82 -23.54
C GLU A 323 -5.18 25.80 -23.47
N ILE A 324 -5.53 24.52 -23.42
CA ILE A 324 -4.61 23.39 -23.42
C ILE A 324 -4.39 22.94 -24.87
N LYS A 325 -3.16 23.11 -25.36
CA LYS A 325 -2.78 22.89 -26.77
C LYS A 325 -1.99 21.61 -27.02
N GLY A 326 -1.59 20.90 -25.97
CA GLY A 326 -0.79 19.70 -26.14
C GLY A 326 -0.70 18.80 -24.91
N PRO A 327 -0.17 17.58 -25.11
CA PRO A 327 -0.05 16.59 -24.06
C PRO A 327 0.77 17.11 -22.88
N GLY A 328 0.36 16.73 -21.67
CA GLY A 328 0.94 17.15 -20.40
C GLY A 328 0.73 18.62 -20.02
N GLN A 329 0.13 19.48 -20.87
CA GLN A 329 -0.19 20.87 -20.48
C GLN A 329 -1.31 20.91 -19.43
N TRP A 330 -2.36 20.10 -19.61
CA TRP A 330 -3.49 20.06 -18.68
C TRP A 330 -3.05 19.58 -17.31
N THR A 331 -2.31 18.48 -17.27
CA THR A 331 -1.80 17.94 -16.01
C THR A 331 -0.81 18.90 -15.30
N ARG A 332 0.02 19.63 -16.05
CA ARG A 332 0.92 20.65 -15.46
C ARG A 332 0.15 21.83 -14.86
N HIS A 333 -0.92 22.23 -15.53
CA HIS A 333 -1.81 23.30 -15.08
C HIS A 333 -2.51 22.93 -13.78
N LEU A 334 -3.09 21.72 -13.68
CA LEU A 334 -3.75 21.25 -12.45
C LEU A 334 -2.82 21.19 -11.23
N ASN A 335 -1.53 20.96 -11.46
CA ASN A 335 -0.53 20.90 -10.39
C ASN A 335 0.13 22.26 -10.12
N ASP A 336 -0.29 23.34 -10.79
CA ASP A 336 0.31 24.65 -10.62
C ASP A 336 -0.20 25.40 -9.40
N ARG A 337 0.44 25.14 -8.26
CA ARG A 337 0.13 25.81 -6.98
C ARG A 337 0.52 27.29 -6.94
N SER A 338 1.24 27.79 -7.94
CA SER A 338 1.53 29.22 -8.07
C SER A 338 0.37 30.02 -8.69
N ALA A 339 -0.71 29.36 -9.11
CA ALA A 339 -1.91 30.07 -9.52
C ALA A 339 -2.43 30.95 -8.36
N PRO A 340 -2.76 32.23 -8.62
CA PRO A 340 -3.22 33.17 -7.58
C PRO A 340 -4.56 32.74 -6.95
N ASP A 341 -5.34 31.95 -7.69
CA ASP A 341 -6.47 31.20 -7.19
C ASP A 341 -5.95 29.85 -6.67
N GLN A 342 -5.88 29.67 -5.35
CA GLN A 342 -5.47 28.40 -4.73
C GLN A 342 -6.54 27.29 -4.91
N SER A 343 -7.64 27.56 -5.62
CA SER A 343 -8.60 26.53 -5.99
C SER A 343 -7.95 25.52 -6.94
N THR A 344 -8.23 24.26 -6.67
CA THR A 344 -7.80 23.17 -7.53
C THR A 344 -8.66 23.22 -8.80
N HIS A 345 -8.03 23.48 -9.95
CA HIS A 345 -8.69 23.61 -11.26
C HIS A 345 -9.38 22.33 -11.76
N ASP A 346 -9.29 21.22 -11.03
CA ASP A 346 -10.02 19.99 -11.27
C ASP A 346 -11.16 19.74 -10.26
N GLY A 347 -11.51 20.75 -9.46
CA GLY A 347 -12.53 20.65 -8.41
C GLY A 347 -12.10 19.77 -7.22
N TRP A 348 -10.88 19.22 -7.22
CA TRP A 348 -10.41 18.33 -6.16
C TRP A 348 -10.03 19.11 -4.90
N ASN A 349 -10.99 19.38 -4.04
CA ASN A 349 -10.67 19.97 -2.73
C ASN A 349 -10.16 18.90 -1.76
N SER A 350 -8.83 18.79 -1.62
CA SER A 350 -8.19 17.82 -0.72
C SER A 350 -8.49 18.02 0.77
N THR A 351 -9.09 19.15 1.16
CA THR A 351 -9.33 19.49 2.57
C THR A 351 -10.59 18.87 3.15
N ALA A 352 -11.52 18.43 2.30
CA ALA A 352 -12.73 17.76 2.74
C ALA A 352 -12.54 16.24 2.70
N ARG A 353 -12.88 15.55 3.80
CA ARG A 353 -13.07 14.09 3.81
C ARG A 353 -14.17 13.63 2.83
N CYS A 354 -14.86 14.55 2.16
CA CYS A 354 -15.80 14.32 1.09
C CYS A 354 -15.17 14.84 -0.20
N ILE A 355 -14.85 13.93 -1.12
CA ILE A 355 -14.33 14.28 -2.43
C ILE A 355 -15.54 14.50 -3.34
N ASP A 356 -15.84 15.76 -3.64
CA ASP A 356 -16.83 16.10 -4.66
C ASP A 356 -16.12 16.19 -6.02
N PHE A 357 -16.48 15.30 -6.92
CA PHE A 357 -15.92 15.24 -8.27
C PHE A 357 -16.89 15.89 -9.24
N THR A 358 -16.78 17.21 -9.39
CA THR A 358 -17.52 17.95 -10.41
C THR A 358 -16.52 18.55 -11.41
N LEU A 359 -15.89 17.67 -12.18
CA LEU A 359 -15.20 18.08 -13.42
C LEU A 359 -16.26 18.19 -14.53
N PRO A 360 -16.47 19.37 -15.13
CA PRO A 360 -17.27 19.49 -16.35
C PRO A 360 -16.84 18.46 -17.41
N SER A 361 -17.80 17.80 -18.06
CA SER A 361 -17.50 16.66 -18.93
C SER A 361 -16.84 17.14 -20.23
N SER A 362 -15.55 16.85 -20.41
CA SER A 362 -14.85 16.96 -21.68
C SER A 362 -14.78 15.64 -22.45
N LEU A 363 -15.22 14.53 -21.83
CA LEU A 363 -15.18 13.19 -22.42
C LEU A 363 -16.53 12.80 -23.06
N PRO A 364 -16.52 11.87 -24.03
CA PRO A 364 -17.75 11.26 -24.55
C PRO A 364 -18.61 10.68 -23.43
N THR A 365 -19.94 10.77 -23.57
CA THR A 365 -20.91 10.32 -22.57
C THR A 365 -20.69 8.88 -22.10
N GLY A 366 -20.29 7.98 -23.00
CA GLY A 366 -20.00 6.59 -22.65
C GLY A 366 -18.81 6.43 -21.70
N ILE A 367 -17.76 7.23 -21.88
CA ILE A 367 -16.57 7.23 -21.02
C ILE A 367 -16.89 7.91 -19.68
N GLU A 368 -17.61 9.03 -19.71
CA GLU A 368 -18.10 9.70 -18.50
C GLU A 368 -18.91 8.76 -17.61
N LEU A 369 -19.80 7.96 -18.21
CA LEU A 369 -20.61 6.99 -17.49
C LEU A 369 -19.77 5.91 -16.80
N ILE A 370 -18.62 5.52 -17.36
CA ILE A 370 -17.69 4.58 -16.73
C ILE A 370 -17.08 5.20 -15.47
N PHE A 371 -16.59 6.44 -15.56
CA PHE A 371 -16.04 7.15 -14.41
C PHE A 371 -17.08 7.43 -13.35
N ALA A 372 -18.29 7.87 -13.73
CA ALA A 372 -19.40 8.09 -12.81
C ALA A 372 -19.72 6.83 -12.00
N ARG A 373 -19.91 5.68 -12.66
CA ARG A 373 -20.17 4.39 -11.99
C ARG A 373 -19.03 3.97 -11.06
N ALA A 374 -17.78 4.19 -11.47
CA ALA A 374 -16.63 3.84 -10.65
C ALA A 374 -16.51 4.76 -9.41
N THR A 375 -16.75 6.06 -9.59
CA THR A 375 -16.81 7.05 -8.52
C THR A 375 -17.95 6.75 -7.55
N ASP A 376 -19.16 6.48 -8.04
CA ASP A 376 -20.31 6.12 -7.20
C ASP A 376 -20.02 4.89 -6.35
N LYS A 377 -19.39 3.87 -6.93
CA LYS A 377 -18.99 2.66 -6.20
C LYS A 377 -17.95 2.96 -5.11
N ALA A 378 -17.00 3.87 -5.37
CA ALA A 378 -16.00 4.26 -4.39
C ALA A 378 -16.60 5.12 -3.27
N LEU A 379 -17.49 6.07 -3.61
CA LEU A 379 -18.23 6.89 -2.66
C LEU A 379 -19.19 6.05 -1.81
N GLU A 380 -19.83 5.04 -2.39
CA GLU A 380 -20.67 4.10 -1.63
C GLU A 380 -19.86 3.31 -0.61
N ALA A 381 -18.67 2.83 -0.99
CA ALA A 381 -17.74 2.21 -0.05
C ALA A 381 -17.30 3.19 1.06
N GLN A 382 -17.13 4.48 0.72
CA GLN A 382 -16.83 5.52 1.71
C GLN A 382 -17.97 5.69 2.71
N ARG A 383 -19.21 5.86 2.20
CA ARG A 383 -20.41 6.04 3.01
C ARG A 383 -20.61 4.85 3.94
N LYS A 384 -20.46 3.64 3.41
CA LYS A 384 -20.50 2.41 4.21
C LYS A 384 -19.46 2.42 5.34
N SER A 385 -18.21 2.79 5.05
CA SER A 385 -17.17 2.85 6.08
C SER A 385 -17.46 3.88 7.18
N ILE A 386 -18.03 5.05 6.81
CA ILE A 386 -18.48 6.07 7.75
C ILE A 386 -19.66 5.55 8.60
N GLU A 387 -20.59 4.84 7.98
CA GLU A 387 -21.75 4.28 8.66
C GLU A 387 -21.35 3.15 9.62
N ASP A 388 -20.48 2.24 9.20
CA ASP A 388 -19.90 1.19 10.06
C ASP A 388 -19.21 1.81 11.30
N TRP A 389 -18.56 2.97 11.14
CA TRP A 389 -17.95 3.70 12.26
C TRP A 389 -18.97 4.31 13.23
N LYS A 390 -20.08 4.85 12.70
CA LYS A 390 -21.20 5.32 13.54
C LYS A 390 -21.82 4.17 14.31
N GLN A 391 -22.09 3.05 13.63
CA GLN A 391 -22.65 1.85 14.24
C GLN A 391 -21.72 1.30 15.33
N LEU A 392 -20.40 1.30 15.11
CA LEU A 392 -19.44 0.93 16.14
C LEU A 392 -19.57 1.83 17.37
N ARG A 393 -19.59 3.16 17.19
CA ARG A 393 -19.77 4.13 18.27
C ARG A 393 -21.09 3.91 19.04
N GLU A 394 -22.18 3.62 18.34
CA GLU A 394 -23.49 3.36 18.95
C GLU A 394 -23.53 2.02 19.70
N SER A 395 -22.88 0.99 19.14
CA SER A 395 -22.81 -0.35 19.74
C SER A 395 -22.08 -0.34 21.09
N VAL A 396 -21.07 0.53 21.22
CA VAL A 396 -20.32 0.75 22.46
C VAL A 396 -21.19 1.38 23.55
N GLY A 397 -22.19 2.19 23.22
CA GLY A 397 -23.08 2.81 24.22
C GLY A 397 -22.47 4.01 24.97
N LYS A 398 -23.28 4.60 25.87
CA LYS A 398 -22.93 5.84 26.59
C LYS A 398 -21.93 5.60 27.72
N PRO A 399 -21.15 6.61 28.14
CA PRO A 399 -20.35 6.55 29.37
C PRO A 399 -21.15 6.03 30.55
N GLY A 400 -20.59 5.06 31.29
CA GLY A 400 -21.22 4.46 32.48
C GLY A 400 -22.42 3.55 32.21
N SER A 401 -22.86 3.38 30.95
CA SER A 401 -24.01 2.50 30.65
C SER A 401 -23.65 1.02 30.75
N GLU A 402 -24.63 0.20 31.12
CA GLU A 402 -24.51 -1.27 31.14
C GLU A 402 -24.09 -1.81 29.76
N LYS A 403 -24.67 -1.26 28.69
CA LYS A 403 -24.31 -1.59 27.31
C LYS A 403 -22.80 -1.44 27.05
N ARG A 404 -22.19 -0.36 27.55
CA ARG A 404 -20.75 -0.12 27.41
C ARG A 404 -19.92 -1.10 28.19
N ARG A 405 -20.34 -1.47 29.40
CA ARG A 405 -19.68 -2.51 30.18
C ARG A 405 -19.68 -3.84 29.42
N ILE A 406 -20.86 -4.29 28.96
CA ILE A 406 -21.01 -5.53 28.19
C ILE A 406 -20.15 -5.51 26.92
N TYR A 407 -20.19 -4.41 26.16
CA TYR A 407 -19.38 -4.28 24.94
C TYR A 407 -17.89 -4.43 25.24
N LEU A 408 -17.41 -3.74 26.28
CA LEU A 408 -16.01 -3.76 26.68
C LEU A 408 -15.56 -5.14 27.20
N ASP A 409 -16.45 -5.86 27.89
CA ASP A 409 -16.19 -7.23 28.33
C ASP A 409 -16.10 -8.18 27.15
N GLN A 410 -17.03 -8.11 26.20
CA GLN A 410 -17.00 -8.90 24.97
C GLN A 410 -15.77 -8.58 24.10
N PHE A 411 -15.39 -7.31 24.03
CA PHE A 411 -14.21 -6.87 23.29
C PHE A 411 -12.92 -7.46 23.89
N ARG A 412 -12.77 -7.40 25.24
CA ARG A 412 -11.64 -8.02 25.94
C ARG A 412 -11.62 -9.53 25.76
N TYR A 413 -12.77 -10.17 25.94
CA TYR A 413 -12.91 -11.60 25.73
C TYR A 413 -12.46 -12.01 24.32
N GLN A 414 -12.85 -11.27 23.28
CA GLN A 414 -12.38 -11.53 21.93
C GLN A 414 -10.86 -11.33 21.79
N LEU A 415 -10.27 -10.30 22.40
CA LEU A 415 -8.82 -10.12 22.36
C LEU A 415 -8.05 -11.31 22.97
N GLU A 416 -8.59 -11.93 24.03
CA GLU A 416 -7.99 -13.11 24.68
C GLU A 416 -8.12 -14.39 23.85
N HIS A 417 -9.28 -14.59 23.19
CA HIS A 417 -9.66 -15.89 22.66
C HIS A 417 -9.62 -15.99 21.12
N ASP A 418 -9.53 -14.88 20.39
CA ASP A 418 -9.52 -14.89 18.93
C ASP A 418 -8.16 -15.37 18.39
N ILE A 419 -8.10 -16.65 18.02
CA ILE A 419 -6.94 -17.34 17.43
C ILE A 419 -6.39 -16.61 16.21
N SER A 420 -7.25 -15.86 15.52
CA SER A 420 -6.80 -15.13 14.37
C SER A 420 -5.82 -14.03 14.82
N LEU A 421 -6.03 -13.35 15.95
CA LEU A 421 -5.17 -12.24 16.34
C LEU A 421 -3.72 -12.68 16.58
N PRO A 422 -2.72 -11.86 16.19
CA PRO A 422 -1.31 -12.27 16.17
C PRO A 422 -0.73 -12.72 17.53
N GLN A 423 -1.41 -12.41 18.63
CA GLN A 423 -0.91 -12.60 20.00
C GLN A 423 -0.75 -14.07 20.40
N GLN A 424 -1.46 -15.02 19.79
CA GLN A 424 -1.27 -16.44 20.12
C GLN A 424 0.10 -17.00 19.72
N ASN A 425 0.86 -16.29 18.89
CA ASN A 425 2.22 -16.70 18.51
C ASN A 425 3.31 -16.05 19.37
N CYS A 426 2.96 -15.16 20.31
CA CYS A 426 3.92 -14.62 21.27
C CYS A 426 3.93 -15.52 22.53
N ALA A 427 5.11 -15.91 23.00
CA ALA A 427 5.26 -16.76 24.19
C ALA A 427 4.80 -16.09 25.50
N VAL A 428 4.51 -14.79 25.47
CA VAL A 428 4.08 -14.00 26.62
C VAL A 428 2.57 -13.81 26.55
N HIS A 429 1.86 -14.32 27.55
CA HIS A 429 0.44 -14.05 27.73
C HIS A 429 0.25 -12.56 28.05
N VAL A 430 -0.17 -11.78 27.05
CA VAL A 430 -0.45 -10.34 27.21
C VAL A 430 -1.84 -10.19 27.83
N VAL A 431 -1.92 -9.50 28.97
CA VAL A 431 -3.22 -9.15 29.58
C VAL A 431 -3.97 -8.22 28.61
N PRO A 432 -5.27 -8.39 28.34
CA PRO A 432 -5.97 -7.62 27.30
C PRO A 432 -5.94 -6.11 27.49
N THR A 433 -5.88 -5.66 28.74
CA THR A 433 -5.79 -4.23 29.08
C THR A 433 -4.47 -3.60 28.65
N GLU A 434 -3.43 -4.41 28.45
CA GLU A 434 -2.13 -3.98 27.91
C GLU A 434 -2.06 -4.11 26.38
N HIS A 435 -3.11 -4.64 25.73
CA HIS A 435 -3.11 -4.78 24.28
C HIS A 435 -3.25 -3.41 23.60
N SER A 436 -2.38 -3.12 22.63
CA SER A 436 -2.50 -1.91 21.78
C SER A 436 -3.86 -1.67 21.12
N ILE A 437 -4.57 -2.72 20.70
CA ILE A 437 -5.93 -2.59 20.15
C ILE A 437 -6.87 -2.05 21.23
N TRP A 438 -6.75 -2.55 22.46
CA TRP A 438 -7.51 -2.04 23.60
C TRP A 438 -7.18 -0.57 23.89
N SER A 439 -5.89 -0.21 23.96
CA SER A 439 -5.47 1.17 24.18
C SER A 439 -6.02 2.13 23.11
N ARG A 440 -6.11 1.68 21.86
CA ARG A 440 -6.70 2.47 20.76
C ARG A 440 -8.21 2.63 20.90
N LEU A 441 -8.92 1.55 21.24
CA LEU A 441 -10.34 1.65 21.58
C LEU A 441 -10.55 2.69 22.69
N GLN A 442 -9.76 2.62 23.78
CA GLN A 442 -9.83 3.61 24.88
C GLN A 442 -9.58 5.05 24.39
N GLY A 443 -8.60 5.25 23.49
CA GLY A 443 -8.38 6.55 22.84
C GLY A 443 -9.61 7.07 22.09
N TYR A 444 -10.28 6.21 21.32
CA TYR A 444 -11.52 6.59 20.62
C TYR A 444 -12.67 6.89 21.58
N LEU A 445 -12.81 6.11 22.65
CA LEU A 445 -13.80 6.35 23.69
C LEU A 445 -13.66 7.74 24.30
N LEU A 446 -12.43 8.15 24.64
CA LEU A 446 -12.16 9.49 25.19
C LEU A 446 -12.60 10.60 24.24
N ILE A 447 -12.33 10.44 22.95
CA ILE A 447 -12.75 11.40 21.91
C ILE A 447 -14.28 11.45 21.81
N TRP A 448 -14.94 10.28 21.76
CA TRP A 448 -16.39 10.21 21.65
C TRP A 448 -17.13 10.76 22.87
N ASP A 449 -16.56 10.58 24.05
CA ASP A 449 -17.10 11.08 25.32
C ASP A 449 -16.92 12.60 25.44
N ALA A 450 -15.82 13.15 24.91
CA ALA A 450 -15.65 14.59 24.79
C ALA A 450 -16.68 15.21 23.84
N GLN A 451 -16.96 14.56 22.71
CA GLN A 451 -17.96 15.00 21.72
C GLN A 451 -19.41 14.93 22.20
N GLN A 452 -19.73 14.20 23.27
CA GLN A 452 -21.08 14.17 23.85
C GLN A 452 -21.30 15.25 24.92
N ARG A 453 -20.22 15.90 25.39
CA ARG A 453 -20.26 16.92 26.45
C ARG A 453 -20.29 18.35 25.91
N GLY A 454 -19.86 18.57 24.68
CA GLY A 454 -20.01 19.82 23.94
C GLY A 454 -21.13 19.69 22.93
#